data_AF-A0A9E5STM5-F1
#
_entry.id   AF-A0A9E5STM5-F1
#
_cell.length_a   1.000
_cell.length_b   1.000
_cell.length_c   1.000
_cell.angle_alpha   90.00
_cell.angle_beta   90.00
_cell.angle_gamma   90.00
#
_symmetry.space_group_name_H-M   'P 1'
#
loop_
_entity.id
_entity.type
_entity.pdbx_description
1 polymer ?
#
loop_
_entity_poly.entity_id
_entity_poly.type
_entity_poly.pdbx_seq_one_letter_code
_entity_poly.pdbx_strand_id
1 'polypeptide(L)' 'PTMGSGNPNGSMLAVEGLLSPDGRVFGKMAPSERYTAHTLINVPGEKDQKIFQSGVEYFL' A
#
# COMPACT_ATOMS: atom_id res chain seq x y z
N PRO A 1 0.46 5.84 -0.49
CA PRO A 1 -0.40 5.53 0.68
C PRO A 1 -0.60 6.76 1.56
N THR A 2 -1.79 6.89 2.18
CA THR A 2 -2.52 8.15 2.50
C THR A 2 -2.71 9.03 1.27
N MET A 3 -3.74 8.70 0.48
CA MET A 3 -4.06 9.33 -0.80
C MET A 3 -5.07 10.49 -0.60
N GLY A 4 -4.87 11.33 0.43
CA GLY A 4 -5.80 12.39 0.87
C GLY A 4 -5.46 12.95 2.26
N SER A 5 -6.29 13.84 2.83
CA SER A 5 -6.05 14.59 4.07
C SER A 5 -5.86 13.68 5.30
N GLY A 6 -4.62 13.20 5.46
CA GLY A 6 -4.04 12.64 6.68
C GLY A 6 -4.48 11.24 7.10
N ASN A 7 -5.78 10.95 7.09
CA ASN A 7 -6.33 9.71 7.64
C ASN A 7 -7.84 9.58 7.34
N PRO A 8 -8.26 9.12 6.15
CA PRO A 8 -9.67 9.06 5.78
C PRO A 8 -10.48 8.07 6.63
N ASN A 9 -9.81 7.10 7.25
CA ASN A 9 -10.44 6.02 8.02
C ASN A 9 -10.48 6.32 9.52
N GLY A 10 -9.83 7.40 9.98
CA GLY A 10 -9.71 7.70 11.41
C GLY A 10 -8.88 6.68 12.19
N SER A 11 -8.07 5.84 11.52
CA SER A 11 -7.24 4.83 12.15
C SER A 11 -6.29 5.46 13.18
N MET A 12 -6.12 4.84 14.34
CA MET A 12 -5.12 5.28 15.31
C MET A 12 -3.73 5.31 14.64
N LEU A 13 -2.99 6.40 14.83
CA LEU A 13 -1.67 6.63 14.21
C LEU A 13 -1.66 6.51 12.67
N ALA A 14 -2.82 6.68 12.01
CA ALA A 14 -2.98 6.50 10.57
C ALA A 14 -2.50 5.13 10.05
N VAL A 15 -2.66 4.07 10.87
CA VAL A 15 -2.35 2.69 10.46
C VAL A 15 -3.23 2.27 9.27
N GLU A 16 -2.58 1.79 8.20
CA GLU A 16 -3.20 1.47 6.92
C GLU A 16 -2.92 0.03 6.43
N GLY A 17 -2.11 -0.72 7.17
CA GLY A 17 -1.78 -2.12 6.90
C GLY A 17 -1.02 -2.78 8.04
N LEU A 18 -1.05 -4.11 8.08
CA LEU A 18 -0.47 -4.97 9.11
C LEU A 18 0.20 -6.19 8.45
N LEU A 19 1.25 -6.70 9.09
CA LEU A 19 1.90 -7.96 8.74
C LEU A 19 1.59 -9.02 9.80
N SER A 20 1.48 -10.28 9.39
CA SER A 20 1.52 -11.40 10.33
C SER A 20 2.86 -11.43 11.08
N PRO A 21 2.94 -12.03 12.28
CA PRO A 21 4.19 -12.09 13.05
C PRO A 21 5.36 -12.76 12.31
N ASP A 22 5.06 -13.69 11.39
CA ASP A 22 6.04 -14.36 10.53
C ASP A 22 6.31 -13.64 9.20
N GLY A 23 5.66 -12.49 8.97
CA GLY A 23 5.82 -11.63 7.79
C GLY A 23 5.23 -12.18 6.49
N ARG A 24 4.54 -13.33 6.52
CA ARG A 24 4.06 -14.02 5.30
C ARG A 24 2.74 -13.51 4.78
N VAL A 25 1.93 -12.88 5.63
CA VAL A 25 0.63 -12.33 5.28
C VAL A 25 0.64 -10.83 5.50
N PHE A 26 0.43 -10.07 4.43
CA PHE A 26 0.27 -8.62 4.49
C PHE A 26 -1.18 -8.24 4.20
N GLY A 27 -1.83 -7.56 5.15
CA GLY A 27 -3.16 -7.00 5.00
C GLY A 27 -3.10 -5.47 4.90
N LYS A 28 -3.81 -4.88 3.94
CA LYS A 28 -3.80 -3.43 3.71
C LYS A 28 -5.19 -2.92 3.30
N MET A 29 -5.56 -1.73 3.76
CA MET A 29 -6.83 -1.08 3.36
C MET A 29 -6.77 -0.44 1.97
N ALA A 30 -5.80 0.43 1.69
CA ALA A 30 -5.74 1.07 0.36
C ALA A 30 -5.39 0.05 -0.76
N PRO A 31 -6.11 0.07 -1.90
CA PRO A 31 -5.99 -0.92 -2.98
C PRO A 31 -4.76 -0.68 -3.87
N SER A 32 -3.64 -1.33 -3.55
CA SER A 32 -2.40 -1.22 -4.32
C SER A 32 -2.49 -1.84 -5.72
N GLU A 33 -3.43 -2.77 -5.93
CA GLU A 33 -3.70 -3.40 -7.22
C GLU A 33 -4.26 -2.42 -8.27
N ARG A 34 -4.75 -1.25 -7.85
CA ARG A 34 -5.28 -0.22 -8.77
C ARG A 34 -4.20 0.67 -9.36
N TYR A 35 -2.96 0.56 -8.92
CA TYR A 35 -1.86 1.33 -9.48
C TYR A 35 -1.43 0.80 -10.85
N THR A 36 -1.34 1.72 -11.82
CA THR A 36 -0.68 1.52 -13.11
C THR A 36 0.11 2.79 -13.47
N ALA A 37 1.08 2.67 -14.39
CA ALA A 37 2.02 3.75 -14.77
C ALA A 37 1.38 5.10 -15.17
N HIS A 38 0.11 5.11 -15.59
CA HIS A 38 -0.59 6.32 -16.03
C HIS A 38 -1.86 6.62 -15.20
N THR A 39 -2.01 5.98 -14.05
CA THR A 39 -3.06 6.29 -13.07
C THR A 39 -2.53 7.22 -11.99
N LEU A 40 -3.43 7.95 -11.32
CA LEU A 40 -3.10 8.75 -10.13
C LEU A 40 -2.05 9.87 -10.38
N ILE A 41 -1.84 10.28 -11.64
CA ILE A 41 -0.82 11.25 -12.06
C ILE A 41 -0.99 12.64 -11.43
N ASN A 42 -2.21 12.97 -11.00
CA ASN A 42 -2.55 14.22 -10.33
C ASN A 42 -2.45 14.13 -8.80
N VAL A 43 -2.10 12.97 -8.24
CA VAL A 43 -1.96 12.75 -6.81
C VAL A 43 -0.46 12.81 -6.45
N PRO A 44 -0.01 13.79 -5.64
CA PRO A 44 1.42 13.96 -5.33
C PRO A 44 2.05 12.75 -4.63
N GLY A 45 3.32 12.46 -4.94
CA GLY A 45 4.14 11.43 -4.28
C GLY A 45 4.12 10.06 -4.97
N GLU A 46 5.06 9.19 -4.60
CA GLU A 46 5.26 7.88 -5.24
C GLU A 46 4.11 6.91 -4.93
N LYS A 47 3.61 6.22 -5.97
CA LYS A 47 2.40 5.36 -5.89
C LYS A 47 2.72 3.89 -6.01
N ASP A 48 3.83 3.55 -6.67
CA ASP A 48 4.28 2.18 -6.73
C ASP A 48 4.84 1.73 -5.38
N GLN A 49 4.11 0.86 -4.70
CA GLN A 49 4.54 0.28 -3.42
C GLN A 49 5.37 -1.01 -3.61
N LYS A 50 5.50 -1.51 -4.85
CA LYS A 50 6.24 -2.72 -5.21
C LYS A 50 5.83 -4.00 -4.47
N ILE A 51 4.66 -4.02 -3.83
CA ILE A 51 4.19 -5.15 -3.00
C ILE A 51 4.12 -6.46 -3.80
N PHE A 52 3.64 -6.40 -5.05
CA PHE A 52 3.55 -7.58 -5.90
C PHE A 52 4.93 -8.07 -6.36
N GLN A 53 5.84 -7.15 -6.73
CA GLN A 53 7.21 -7.49 -7.08
C GLN A 53 7.91 -8.16 -5.89
N SER A 54 7.84 -7.57 -4.70
CA SER A 54 8.44 -8.15 -3.48
C SER A 54 7.81 -9.49 -3.09
N GLY A 55 6.51 -9.68 -3.33
CA GLY A 55 5.84 -10.95 -3.10
C GLY A 55 6.32 -12.07 -4.03
N VAL A 56 6.68 -11.75 -5.27
CA VAL A 56 7.30 -12.70 -6.21
C VAL A 56 8.75 -12.97 -5.80
N GLU A 57 9.52 -11.91 -5.52
CA GLU A 57 10.93 -12.00 -5.12
C GLU A 57 11.14 -12.82 -3.84
N TYR A 58 10.16 -12.87 -2.93
CA TYR A 58 10.24 -13.70 -1.72
C TYR A 58 10.43 -15.20 -2.02
N PHE A 59 9.97 -15.69 -3.18
CA PHE A 59 10.03 -17.10 -3.56
C PHE A 59 11.13 -17.44 -4.56
N LEU A 60 11.82 -16.42 -5.10
CA LEU A 60 12.92 -16.57 -6.06
C LEU A 60 14.27 -16.68 -5.33
#